data_AF-A0AAV1ZNP4-F1
#
_entry.id   AF-A0AAV1ZNP4-F1
#
_cell.length_a   1.000
_cell.length_b   1.000
_cell.length_c   1.000
_cell.angle_alpha   90.00
_cell.angle_beta   90.00
_cell.angle_gamma   90.00
#
_symmetry.space_group_name_H-M   'P 1'
#
loop_
_entity.id
_entity.type
_entity.pdbx_description
1 polymer ?
#
loop_
_entity_poly.entity_id
_entity_poly.type
_entity_poly.pdbx_seq_one_letter_code
_entity_poly.pdbx_strand_id
1 'polypeptide(L)'
;MKHSTLVLAVFLAVCVFWSYGYSNEEFLKDVICISESGDNNLCNDLQDCIKQAPQCYMLPYYYCMRKVLPDGPGKCSKSEQAYGSEDNLNKIDECYLEITTLPNGDDWTTFPEFNTFLDCVQDIGDKCKSRGSSESGSSGSKESGSSGSSEDSK
;
A
#
# COMPACT_ATOMS: atom_id res chain seq x y z
N MET A 1 34.23 39.74 -0.47
CA MET A 1 33.90 38.39 0.03
C MET A 1 32.57 38.40 0.78
N LYS A 2 31.42 38.57 0.11
CA LYS A 2 30.08 38.51 0.75
C LYS A 2 28.99 37.87 -0.13
N HIS A 3 29.31 37.44 -1.35
CA HIS A 3 28.33 36.85 -2.28
C HIS A 3 28.36 35.31 -2.32
N SER A 4 29.40 34.65 -1.81
CA SER A 4 29.47 33.17 -1.82
C SER A 4 28.60 32.50 -0.76
N THR A 5 28.23 33.19 0.32
CA THR A 5 27.43 32.59 1.40
C THR A 5 25.93 32.53 1.07
N LEU A 6 25.43 33.45 0.23
CA LEU A 6 24.02 33.48 -0.16
C LEU A 6 23.64 32.36 -1.12
N VAL A 7 24.55 31.90 -1.97
CA VAL A 7 24.28 30.82 -2.93
C VAL A 7 24.17 29.47 -2.21
N LEU A 8 24.96 29.25 -1.15
CA LEU A 8 24.95 28.01 -0.37
C LEU A 8 23.66 27.83 0.45
N ALA A 9 23.09 28.92 0.96
CA ALA A 9 21.81 28.88 1.68
C ALA A 9 20.62 28.58 0.76
N VAL A 10 20.66 29.04 -0.50
CA VAL A 10 19.62 28.75 -1.50
C VAL A 10 19.71 27.28 -1.96
N PHE A 11 20.91 26.73 -2.15
CA PHE A 11 21.06 25.31 -2.51
C PHE A 11 20.66 24.37 -1.36
N LEU A 12 20.91 24.74 -0.10
CA LEU A 12 20.43 23.96 1.06
C LEU A 12 18.91 24.05 1.23
N ALA A 13 18.29 25.19 0.91
CA ALA A 13 16.84 25.35 0.95
C ALA A 13 16.11 24.61 -0.19
N VAL A 14 16.76 24.42 -1.34
CA VAL A 14 16.20 23.67 -2.49
C VAL A 14 16.37 22.16 -2.31
N CYS A 15 17.35 21.67 -1.53
CA CYS A 15 17.41 20.25 -1.17
C CYS A 15 16.44 19.84 -0.06
N VAL A 16 15.74 20.80 0.57
CA VAL A 16 14.46 20.56 1.24
C VAL A 16 13.37 20.53 0.17
N PHE A 17 13.61 19.79 -0.93
CA PHE A 17 12.51 19.32 -1.74
C PHE A 17 11.68 18.48 -0.80
N TRP A 18 10.46 18.95 -0.60
CA TRP A 18 9.38 18.21 0.01
C TRP A 18 9.32 16.85 -0.69
N SER A 19 10.01 15.85 -0.15
CA SER A 19 9.49 14.50 -0.23
C SER A 19 8.19 14.64 0.54
N TYR A 20 7.07 14.75 -0.17
CA TYR A 20 5.78 14.34 0.35
C TYR A 20 6.00 12.89 0.73
N GLY A 21 6.56 12.70 1.93
CA GLY A 21 7.20 11.46 2.33
C GLY A 21 6.10 10.45 2.43
N TYR A 22 6.15 9.45 1.55
CA TYR A 22 5.27 8.30 1.61
C TYR A 22 5.42 7.66 2.98
N SER A 23 4.48 8.02 3.86
CA SER A 23 4.59 7.75 5.29
C SER A 23 4.30 6.28 5.56
N ASN A 24 4.74 5.75 6.70
CA ASN A 24 4.39 4.38 7.07
C ASN A 24 2.87 4.17 7.14
N GLU A 25 2.10 5.18 7.57
CA GLU A 25 0.64 5.11 7.55
C GLU A 25 0.07 4.98 6.13
N GLU A 26 0.63 5.71 5.15
CA GLU A 26 0.22 5.59 3.74
C GLU A 26 0.63 4.25 3.16
N PHE A 27 1.86 3.79 3.45
CA PHE A 27 2.33 2.46 3.09
C PHE A 27 1.38 1.37 3.56
N LEU A 28 0.98 1.40 4.83
CA LEU A 28 0.05 0.41 5.38
C LEU A 28 -1.31 0.46 4.69
N LYS A 29 -1.87 1.65 4.47
CA LYS A 29 -3.14 1.80 3.76
C LYS A 29 -3.09 1.21 2.36
N ASP A 30 -1.97 1.37 1.66
CA ASP A 30 -1.78 0.81 0.32
C ASP A 30 -1.67 -0.70 0.33
N VAL A 31 -0.88 -1.26 1.25
CA VAL A 31 -0.78 -2.72 1.41
C VAL A 31 -2.11 -3.34 1.82
N ILE A 32 -2.87 -2.69 2.71
CA ILE A 32 -4.22 -3.13 3.13
C ILE A 32 -5.16 -3.13 1.92
N CYS A 33 -5.23 -2.02 1.17
CA CYS A 33 -6.06 -1.95 -0.03
C CYS A 33 -5.77 -3.11 -0.99
N ILE A 34 -4.48 -3.35 -1.28
CA ILE A 34 -4.04 -4.41 -2.19
C ILE A 34 -4.44 -5.79 -1.64
N SER A 35 -4.20 -6.03 -0.35
CA SER A 35 -4.51 -7.30 0.34
C SER A 35 -6.00 -7.63 0.30
N GLU A 36 -6.87 -6.62 0.46
CA GLU A 36 -8.33 -6.77 0.48
C GLU A 36 -8.97 -6.77 -0.92
N SER A 37 -8.27 -6.26 -1.93
CA SER A 37 -8.80 -6.15 -3.31
C SER A 37 -9.21 -7.50 -3.92
N GLY A 38 -8.54 -8.59 -3.50
CA GLY A 38 -8.66 -9.90 -4.13
C GLY A 38 -8.20 -9.94 -5.60
N ASP A 39 -7.44 -8.93 -6.06
CA ASP A 39 -6.87 -8.87 -7.41
C ASP A 39 -5.46 -9.46 -7.45
N ASN A 40 -5.34 -10.63 -8.06
CA ASN A 40 -4.06 -11.31 -8.24
C ASN A 40 -2.99 -10.45 -8.93
N ASN A 41 -3.36 -9.56 -9.85
CA ASN A 41 -2.39 -8.69 -10.53
C ASN A 41 -1.80 -7.68 -9.54
N LEU A 42 -2.63 -7.00 -8.75
CA LEU A 42 -2.14 -6.04 -7.75
C LEU A 42 -1.26 -6.73 -6.70
N CYS A 43 -1.64 -7.94 -6.28
CA CYS A 43 -0.83 -8.72 -5.36
C CYS A 43 0.50 -9.16 -5.95
N ASN A 44 0.52 -9.61 -7.22
CA ASN A 44 1.76 -9.98 -7.91
C ASN A 44 2.67 -8.77 -8.09
N ASP A 45 2.11 -7.63 -8.48
CA ASP A 45 2.85 -6.37 -8.60
C ASP A 45 3.47 -5.98 -7.23
N LEU A 46 2.72 -6.14 -6.14
CA LEU A 46 3.24 -5.87 -4.79
C LEU A 46 4.38 -6.83 -4.42
N GLN A 47 4.32 -8.11 -4.80
CA GLN A 47 5.45 -9.03 -4.62
C GLN A 47 6.68 -8.58 -5.41
N ASP A 48 6.48 -8.01 -6.60
CA ASP A 48 7.58 -7.48 -7.41
C ASP A 48 8.19 -6.20 -6.79
N CYS A 49 7.40 -5.37 -6.10
CA CYS A 49 7.93 -4.28 -5.28
C CYS A 49 8.72 -4.82 -4.08
N ILE A 50 8.20 -5.82 -3.36
CA ILE A 50 8.88 -6.41 -2.19
C ILE A 50 10.25 -6.98 -2.59
N LYS A 51 10.40 -7.55 -3.78
CA LYS A 51 11.72 -8.02 -4.30
C LYS A 51 12.75 -6.89 -4.46
N GLN A 52 12.30 -5.65 -4.58
CA GLN A 52 13.16 -4.46 -4.67
C GLN A 52 13.50 -3.88 -3.30
N ALA A 53 12.83 -4.32 -2.23
CA ALA A 53 13.08 -3.82 -0.90
C ALA A 53 14.52 -4.13 -0.44
N PRO A 54 15.20 -3.16 0.19
CA PRO A 54 16.54 -3.39 0.72
C PRO A 54 16.58 -4.54 1.73
N GLN A 55 17.70 -5.26 1.79
CA GLN A 55 17.86 -6.38 2.73
C GLN A 55 17.70 -5.96 4.19
N CYS A 56 18.08 -4.72 4.53
CA CYS A 56 17.88 -4.16 5.86
C CYS A 56 16.40 -3.95 6.23
N TYR A 57 15.49 -3.82 5.25
CA TYR A 57 14.05 -3.89 5.47
C TYR A 57 13.57 -5.34 5.60
N MET A 58 14.00 -6.19 4.67
CA MET A 58 13.46 -7.55 4.53
C MET A 58 13.70 -8.42 5.77
N LEU A 59 14.85 -8.30 6.42
CA LEU A 59 15.21 -9.19 7.52
C LEU A 59 14.36 -8.95 8.79
N PRO A 60 14.20 -7.71 9.29
CA PRO A 60 13.23 -7.41 10.36
C PRO A 60 11.78 -7.70 9.94
N TYR A 61 11.40 -7.36 8.70
CA TYR A 61 10.04 -7.62 8.20
C TYR A 61 9.69 -9.11 8.24
N TYR A 62 10.56 -9.99 7.75
CA TYR A 62 10.32 -11.45 7.80
C TYR A 62 10.35 -12.03 9.21
N TYR A 63 11.07 -11.41 10.14
CA TYR A 63 10.99 -11.78 11.55
C TYR A 63 9.60 -11.47 12.11
N CYS A 64 9.10 -10.25 11.90
CA CYS A 64 7.79 -9.82 12.38
C CYS A 64 6.64 -10.57 11.71
N MET A 65 6.71 -10.75 10.40
CA MET A 65 5.71 -11.50 9.64
C MET A 65 5.57 -12.93 10.16
N ARG A 66 6.67 -13.65 10.44
CA ARG A 66 6.60 -15.01 11.01
C ARG A 66 6.07 -15.06 12.44
N LYS A 67 6.25 -13.99 13.22
CA LYS A 67 5.72 -13.88 14.59
C LYS A 67 4.19 -13.71 14.58
N VAL A 68 3.66 -12.97 13.62
CA VAL A 68 2.21 -12.67 13.51
C VAL A 68 1.47 -13.70 12.66
N LEU A 69 2.09 -14.14 11.56
CA LEU A 69 1.56 -15.10 10.58
C LEU A 69 2.46 -16.34 10.53
N PRO A 70 2.34 -17.27 11.50
CA PRO A 70 3.22 -18.45 11.58
C PRO A 70 3.04 -19.39 10.38
N ASP A 71 1.85 -19.45 9.79
CA ASP A 71 1.54 -20.24 8.60
C ASP A 71 1.87 -19.50 7.28
N GLY A 72 2.39 -18.27 7.39
CA GLY A 72 2.69 -17.40 6.26
C GLY A 72 1.51 -16.56 5.78
N PRO A 73 1.74 -15.68 4.79
CA PRO A 73 0.68 -14.90 4.14
C PRO A 73 -0.35 -15.80 3.44
N GLY A 74 -1.60 -15.32 3.37
CA GLY A 74 -2.68 -15.98 2.63
C GLY A 74 -2.50 -15.89 1.11
N LYS A 75 -3.42 -16.48 0.35
CA LYS A 75 -3.47 -16.27 -1.11
C LYS A 75 -4.11 -14.92 -1.40
N CYS A 76 -3.79 -14.32 -2.54
CA CYS A 76 -4.52 -13.15 -3.00
C CYS A 76 -5.88 -13.54 -3.57
N SER A 77 -6.92 -13.54 -2.74
CA SER A 77 -8.28 -13.82 -3.18
C SER A 77 -9.29 -13.00 -2.39
N LYS A 78 -10.57 -13.01 -2.78
CA LYS A 78 -11.60 -12.33 -1.97
C LYS A 78 -11.88 -13.03 -0.63
N SER A 79 -11.50 -14.31 -0.50
CA SER A 79 -11.75 -15.14 0.69
C SER A 79 -10.52 -15.29 1.60
N GLU A 80 -9.33 -15.10 1.07
CA GLU A 80 -8.04 -15.15 1.78
C GLU A 80 -7.31 -13.84 1.47
N GLN A 81 -6.84 -13.13 2.48
CA GLN A 81 -6.13 -11.86 2.28
C GLN A 81 -4.64 -12.14 2.03
N ALA A 82 -4.08 -11.53 0.98
CA ALA A 82 -2.76 -11.86 0.45
C ALA A 82 -1.62 -11.60 1.43
N TYR A 83 -1.77 -10.61 2.32
CA TYR A 83 -0.73 -10.18 3.26
C TYR A 83 -1.22 -10.17 4.70
N GLY A 84 -2.32 -10.90 4.98
CA GLY A 84 -3.00 -10.91 6.28
C GLY A 84 -4.11 -9.85 6.37
N SER A 85 -4.89 -9.93 7.45
CA SER A 85 -5.88 -8.91 7.83
C SER A 85 -5.22 -7.58 8.15
N GLU A 86 -5.97 -6.48 8.08
CA GLU A 86 -5.56 -5.17 8.62
C GLU A 86 -4.96 -5.30 10.03
N ASP A 87 -5.64 -6.04 10.92
CA ASP A 87 -5.12 -6.33 12.27
C ASP A 87 -3.75 -7.01 12.28
N ASN A 88 -3.48 -7.91 11.33
CA ASN A 88 -2.20 -8.60 11.25
C ASN A 88 -1.13 -7.69 10.65
N LEU A 89 -1.46 -6.90 9.63
CA LEU A 89 -0.56 -5.92 9.04
C LEU A 89 -0.14 -4.86 10.07
N ASN A 90 -1.07 -4.34 10.87
CA ASN A 90 -0.76 -3.42 11.97
C ASN A 90 0.18 -4.06 13.01
N LYS A 91 -0.03 -5.32 13.39
CA LYS A 91 0.89 -6.02 14.32
C LYS A 91 2.28 -6.26 13.73
N ILE A 92 2.36 -6.52 12.43
CA ILE A 92 3.65 -6.67 11.74
C ILE A 92 4.38 -5.33 11.76
N ASP A 93 3.67 -4.25 11.48
CA ASP A 93 4.21 -2.89 11.51
C ASP A 93 4.69 -2.47 12.90
N GLU A 94 3.88 -2.67 13.93
CA GLU A 94 4.26 -2.40 15.32
C GLU A 94 5.54 -3.16 15.70
N CYS A 95 5.61 -4.46 15.36
CA CYS A 95 6.81 -5.26 15.57
C CYS A 95 8.02 -4.72 14.78
N TYR A 96 7.80 -4.26 13.55
CA TYR A 96 8.86 -3.75 12.71
C TYR A 96 9.42 -2.45 13.30
N LEU A 97 8.54 -1.51 13.68
CA LEU A 97 8.90 -0.26 14.33
C LEU A 97 9.62 -0.50 15.67
N GLU A 98 9.23 -1.50 16.48
CA GLU A 98 9.98 -1.87 17.69
C GLU A 98 11.45 -2.22 17.40
N ILE A 99 11.74 -2.77 16.22
CA ILE A 99 13.10 -3.19 15.81
C ILE A 99 13.86 -2.06 15.13
N THR A 100 13.19 -1.27 14.30
CA THR A 100 13.84 -0.33 13.39
C THR A 100 13.73 1.13 13.81
N THR A 101 12.87 1.47 14.76
CA THR A 101 12.74 2.86 15.25
C THR A 101 14.10 3.31 15.77
N LEU A 102 14.67 4.31 15.10
CA LEU A 102 15.91 4.90 15.51
C LEU A 102 15.69 5.78 16.75
N PRO A 103 16.70 5.99 17.61
CA PRO A 103 16.58 6.81 18.82
C PRO A 103 16.16 8.27 18.57
N ASN A 104 16.32 8.75 17.33
CA ASN A 104 15.92 10.09 16.90
C ASN A 104 14.44 10.17 16.45
N GLY A 105 13.72 9.04 16.41
CA GLY A 105 12.31 9.00 16.02
C GLY A 105 12.06 9.00 14.51
N ASP A 106 13.11 8.84 13.69
CA ASP A 106 12.96 8.74 12.24
C ASP A 106 12.30 7.40 11.88
N ASP A 107 11.29 7.48 11.01
CA ASP A 107 10.59 6.34 10.44
C ASP A 107 11.44 5.71 9.33
N TRP A 108 11.34 4.39 9.16
CA TRP A 108 12.09 3.63 8.16
C TRP A 108 11.77 4.08 6.72
N THR A 109 10.59 4.66 6.53
CA THR A 109 10.15 5.26 5.26
C THR A 109 10.95 6.50 4.85
N THR A 110 11.73 7.08 5.77
CA THR A 110 12.58 8.24 5.49
C THR A 110 13.96 7.88 4.94
N PHE A 111 14.31 6.59 4.92
CA PHE A 111 15.61 6.13 4.43
C PHE A 111 15.67 6.20 2.89
N PRO A 112 16.61 6.97 2.31
CA PRO A 112 16.68 7.15 0.86
C PRO A 112 16.84 5.86 0.07
N GLU A 113 17.46 4.82 0.66
CA GLU A 113 17.64 3.52 0.02
C GLU A 113 16.31 2.79 -0.22
N PHE A 114 15.22 3.25 0.40
CA PHE A 114 13.92 2.60 0.35
C PHE A 114 13.01 3.27 -0.68
N ASN A 115 13.37 4.44 -1.21
CA ASN A 115 12.54 5.22 -2.13
C ASN A 115 12.04 4.39 -3.32
N THR A 116 12.90 3.60 -3.98
CA THR A 116 12.46 2.77 -5.12
C THR A 116 11.40 1.74 -4.71
N PHE A 117 11.55 1.14 -3.52
CA PHE A 117 10.56 0.21 -2.99
C PHE A 117 9.26 0.93 -2.62
N LEU A 118 9.37 2.06 -1.92
CA LEU A 118 8.24 2.88 -1.48
C LEU A 118 7.42 3.42 -2.67
N ASP A 119 8.09 4.02 -3.67
CA ASP A 119 7.48 4.52 -4.91
C ASP A 119 6.73 3.41 -5.64
N CYS A 120 7.30 2.20 -5.69
CA CYS A 120 6.68 1.05 -6.31
C CYS A 120 5.38 0.64 -5.59
N VAL A 121 5.40 0.57 -4.26
CA VAL A 121 4.20 0.23 -3.47
C VAL A 121 3.14 1.33 -3.61
N GLN A 122 3.54 2.60 -3.59
CA GLN A 122 2.64 3.74 -3.73
C GLN A 122 1.90 3.72 -5.09
N ASP A 123 2.60 3.46 -6.21
CA ASP A 123 1.98 3.37 -7.54
C ASP A 123 0.91 2.27 -7.61
N ILE A 124 1.16 1.11 -6.98
CA ILE A 124 0.18 0.02 -6.91
C ILE A 124 -0.99 0.39 -5.98
N GLY A 125 -0.67 1.04 -4.86
CA GLY A 125 -1.65 1.58 -3.92
C GLY A 125 -2.65 2.53 -4.58
N ASP A 126 -2.15 3.47 -5.39
CA ASP A 126 -2.97 4.40 -6.16
C ASP A 126 -3.85 3.68 -7.20
N LYS A 127 -3.33 2.63 -7.85
CA LYS A 127 -4.13 1.76 -8.74
C LYS A 127 -5.23 1.03 -7.98
N CYS A 128 -4.97 0.60 -6.76
CA CYS A 128 -5.97 -0.04 -5.90
C CYS A 128 -7.08 0.94 -5.52
N LYS A 129 -6.72 2.12 -4.99
CA LYS A 129 -7.64 3.17 -4.54
C LYS A 129 -8.53 3.72 -5.69
N SER A 130 -7.94 3.93 -6.87
CA SER A 130 -8.67 4.48 -8.04
C SER A 130 -9.72 3.51 -8.60
N ARG A 131 -9.51 2.19 -8.46
CA ARG A 131 -10.51 1.18 -8.83
C ARG A 131 -11.72 1.16 -7.91
N GLY A 132 -11.54 1.38 -6.60
CA GLY A 132 -12.65 1.54 -5.66
C GLY A 132 -13.54 2.76 -5.95
N SER A 133 -12.97 3.80 -6.58
CA SER A 133 -13.74 4.99 -6.99
C SER A 133 -14.55 4.78 -8.28
N SER A 134 -14.21 3.76 -9.08
CA SER A 134 -14.83 3.53 -10.40
C SER A 134 -16.17 2.79 -10.33
N GLU A 135 -16.54 2.20 -9.19
CA GLU A 135 -17.81 1.45 -9.02
C GLU A 135 -18.97 2.28 -8.44
N SER A 136 -18.79 3.58 -8.17
CA SER A 136 -19.86 4.45 -7.63
C SER A 136 -20.61 5.29 -8.68
N GLY A 137 -20.41 5.00 -9.97
CA GLY A 137 -20.96 5.77 -11.08
C GLY A 137 -21.97 5.02 -11.95
N SER A 138 -23.09 4.51 -11.39
CA SER A 138 -24.34 4.42 -12.15
C SER A 138 -25.55 4.12 -11.24
N SER A 139 -26.18 5.18 -10.73
CA SER A 139 -27.57 5.15 -10.26
C SER A 139 -28.45 5.93 -11.23
N GLY A 140 -29.59 5.36 -11.59
CA GLY A 140 -30.58 5.89 -12.53
C GLY A 140 -31.42 4.77 -13.14
N SER A 141 -32.18 4.04 -12.33
CA SER A 141 -33.63 4.21 -12.12
C SER A 141 -34.49 3.78 -13.32
N LYS A 142 -35.02 2.55 -13.26
CA LYS A 142 -36.45 2.19 -13.05
C LYS A 142 -37.36 2.38 -14.27
N GLU A 143 -37.92 1.28 -14.78
CA GLU A 143 -39.37 1.07 -14.70
C GLU A 143 -39.77 -0.40 -14.87
N SER A 144 -40.69 -0.78 -14.00
CA SER A 144 -41.39 -2.06 -13.86
C SER A 144 -42.68 -2.05 -14.67
N GLY A 145 -42.98 -3.13 -15.39
CA GLY A 145 -44.27 -3.35 -16.06
C GLY A 145 -44.64 -4.83 -16.04
N SER A 146 -45.80 -5.14 -15.49
CA SER A 146 -46.22 -6.44 -14.95
C SER A 146 -47.02 -7.30 -15.95
N SER A 147 -46.96 -8.63 -15.74
CA SER A 147 -48.01 -9.65 -15.89
C SER A 147 -48.75 -9.89 -17.22
N GLY A 148 -48.83 -11.15 -17.64
CA GLY A 148 -49.86 -11.68 -18.54
C GLY A 148 -49.71 -13.17 -18.85
N SER A 149 -50.62 -13.98 -18.29
CA SER A 149 -50.68 -15.45 -18.39
C SER A 149 -51.29 -15.95 -19.72
N SER A 150 -51.13 -17.27 -19.93
CA SER A 150 -52.05 -18.22 -20.59
C SER A 150 -51.72 -18.77 -21.99
N GLU A 151 -51.49 -20.09 -22.00
CA GLU A 151 -52.09 -21.16 -22.82
C GLU A 151 -52.06 -21.19 -24.37
N ASP A 152 -51.90 -22.44 -24.82
CA ASP A 152 -52.49 -23.11 -25.99
C ASP A 152 -51.73 -23.22 -27.34
N SER A 153 -51.38 -24.49 -27.62
CA SER A 153 -51.61 -25.26 -28.86
C SER A 153 -51.35 -24.64 -30.23
N LYS A 154 -50.34 -25.17 -30.94
CA LYS A 154 -50.53 -25.99 -32.16
C LYS A 154 -49.25 -26.69 -32.60
#